data_AF-A0A839VFB8-F1
#
_entry.id   AF-A0A839VFB8-F1
#
_cell.length_a   1.000
_cell.length_b   1.000
_cell.length_c   1.000
_cell.angle_alpha   90.00
_cell.angle_beta   90.00
_cell.angle_gamma   90.00
#
_symmetry.space_group_name_H-M   'P 1'
#
loop_
_entity.id
_entity.type
_entity.pdbx_description
1 polymer ?
#
loop_
_entity_poly.entity_id
_entity_poly.type
_entity_poly.pdbx_seq_one_letter_code
_entity_poly.pdbx_strand_id
1 'polypeptide(L)'
;MPCTTTSDKKTIPPHHEDFRWIHGPGREEKFADFIELTRDISAGITSCMQIIYARDLVNEMNQDTDTDSEPEAAPSIGKSDSANLYRLSLAAATLLRDVSEEHIARLNKFWDE
;
A
#
# COMPACT_ATOMS: atom_id res chain seq x y z
N MET A 1 -46.58 -5.60 31.86
CA MET A 1 -45.83 -5.54 30.58
C MET A 1 -44.97 -4.28 30.61
N PRO A 2 -43.65 -4.37 30.87
CA PRO A 2 -42.81 -3.18 30.89
C PRO A 2 -42.46 -2.74 29.46
N CYS A 3 -42.61 -1.45 29.21
CA CYS A 3 -42.28 -0.78 27.96
C CYS A 3 -40.75 -0.61 27.89
N THR A 4 -40.10 -1.32 26.97
CA THR A 4 -38.68 -1.12 26.64
C THR A 4 -38.52 0.19 25.87
N THR A 5 -37.95 1.19 26.53
CA THR A 5 -37.50 2.44 25.91
C THR A 5 -36.35 2.17 24.94
N THR A 6 -36.59 2.41 23.66
CA THR A 6 -35.57 2.40 22.61
C THR A 6 -34.53 3.47 22.93
N SER A 7 -33.26 3.08 23.06
CA SER A 7 -32.14 4.00 23.28
C SER A 7 -32.02 4.95 22.08
N ASP A 8 -32.10 6.26 22.34
CA ASP A 8 -31.76 7.32 21.38
C ASP A 8 -30.27 7.19 21.00
N LYS A 9 -29.99 6.43 19.94
CA LYS A 9 -28.65 6.39 19.34
C LYS A 9 -28.36 7.75 18.72
N LYS A 10 -27.61 8.57 19.43
CA LYS A 10 -27.06 9.84 18.94
C LYS A 10 -26.23 9.55 17.68
N THR A 11 -26.68 10.04 16.54
CA THR A 11 -25.95 9.96 15.27
C THR A 11 -24.66 10.77 15.41
N ILE A 12 -23.51 10.09 15.41
CA ILE A 12 -22.21 10.78 15.37
C ILE A 12 -21.98 11.17 13.91
N PRO A 13 -21.87 12.47 13.59
CA PRO A 13 -21.57 12.89 12.23
C PRO A 13 -20.19 12.35 11.83
N PRO A 14 -20.03 11.89 10.57
CA PRO A 14 -18.73 11.42 10.10
C PRO A 14 -17.73 12.59 10.17
N HIS A 15 -16.67 12.41 10.97
CA HIS A 15 -15.56 13.34 11.02
C HIS A 15 -14.53 12.88 10.00
N HIS A 16 -14.37 13.63 8.91
CA HIS A 16 -13.32 13.38 7.93
C HIS A 16 -12.00 13.93 8.49
N GLU A 17 -11.03 13.06 8.66
CA GLU A 17 -9.66 13.43 8.99
C GLU A 17 -8.76 13.08 7.81
N ASP A 18 -7.91 14.01 7.39
CA ASP A 18 -6.93 13.74 6.34
C ASP A 18 -5.96 12.67 6.83
N PHE A 19 -5.71 11.67 5.99
CA PHE A 19 -4.67 10.67 6.26
C PHE A 19 -3.29 11.32 6.17
N ARG A 20 -2.78 11.79 7.32
CA ARG A 20 -1.44 12.38 7.46
C ARG A 20 -0.64 11.63 8.52
N TRP A 21 0.65 11.51 8.26
CA TRP A 21 1.63 10.84 9.11
C TRP A 21 2.55 11.83 9.84
N ILE A 22 2.73 13.02 9.28
CA ILE A 22 3.54 14.11 9.81
C ILE A 22 2.60 15.07 10.56
N HIS A 23 2.95 15.33 11.81
CA HIS A 23 2.19 16.18 12.71
C HIS A 23 3.04 17.37 13.20
N GLY A 24 2.36 18.43 13.64
CA GLY A 24 3.03 19.61 14.19
C GLY A 24 3.82 20.40 13.11
N PRO A 25 4.90 21.09 13.50
CA PRO A 25 5.66 21.98 12.61
C PRO A 25 6.23 21.30 11.35
N GLY A 26 6.46 19.98 11.41
CA GLY A 26 6.95 19.23 10.26
C GLY A 26 5.99 19.23 9.06
N ARG A 27 4.72 19.59 9.25
CA ARG A 27 3.73 19.72 8.15
C ARG A 27 4.05 20.85 7.19
N GLU A 28 4.76 21.88 7.65
CA GLU A 28 5.07 23.06 6.85
C GLU A 28 6.39 22.89 6.07
N GLU A 29 7.08 21.77 6.25
CA GLU A 29 8.30 21.46 5.52
C GLU A 29 8.01 21.27 4.02
N LYS A 30 8.89 21.79 3.17
CA LYS A 30 8.70 21.85 1.71
C LYS A 30 8.45 20.48 1.04
N PHE A 31 8.83 19.39 1.70
CA PHE A 31 8.71 18.02 1.18
C PHE A 31 7.80 17.13 2.02
N ALA A 32 7.05 17.68 2.99
CA ALA A 32 6.21 16.88 3.88
C ALA A 32 5.23 15.99 3.09
N ASP A 33 4.45 16.57 2.18
CA ASP A 33 3.48 15.83 1.36
C ASP A 33 4.15 14.78 0.47
N PHE A 34 5.32 15.10 -0.11
CA PHE A 34 6.09 14.17 -0.93
C PHE A 34 6.59 12.98 -0.11
N ILE A 35 7.08 13.21 1.11
CA ILE A 35 7.55 12.15 2.02
C ILE A 35 6.39 11.24 2.44
N GLU A 36 5.24 11.82 2.81
CA GLU A 36 4.05 11.04 3.18
C GLU A 36 3.58 10.16 2.02
N LEU A 37 3.46 10.73 0.82
CA LEU A 37 3.07 9.99 -0.37
C LEU A 37 4.06 8.88 -0.71
N THR A 38 5.36 9.20 -0.67
CA THR A 38 6.45 8.24 -0.91
C THR A 38 6.38 7.07 0.05
N ARG A 39 6.14 7.34 1.34
CA ARG A 39 6.00 6.33 2.39
C ARG A 39 4.82 5.40 2.08
N ASP A 40 3.66 5.95 1.77
CA ASP A 40 2.45 5.16 1.55
C ASP A 40 2.52 4.31 0.28
N ILE A 41 3.05 4.87 -0.81
CA ILE A 41 3.33 4.12 -2.03
C ILE A 41 4.34 2.99 -1.77
N SER A 42 5.42 3.28 -1.06
CA SER A 42 6.46 2.29 -0.74
C SER A 42 5.92 1.16 0.14
N ALA A 43 5.07 1.47 1.11
CA ALA A 43 4.39 0.48 1.93
C ALA A 43 3.48 -0.42 1.08
N GLY A 44 2.69 0.17 0.17
CA GLY A 44 1.84 -0.56 -0.76
C GLY A 44 2.62 -1.49 -1.68
N ILE A 45 3.72 -1.01 -2.28
CA ILE A 45 4.62 -1.83 -3.11
C ILE A 45 5.19 -2.99 -2.30
N THR A 46 5.66 -2.72 -1.07
CA THR A 46 6.22 -3.75 -0.18
C THR A 46 5.20 -4.84 0.11
N SER A 47 3.96 -4.47 0.45
CA SER A 47 2.89 -5.43 0.69
C SER A 47 2.57 -6.26 -0.55
N CYS A 48 2.53 -5.64 -1.74
CA CYS A 48 2.34 -6.38 -3.00
C CYS A 48 3.44 -7.43 -3.19
N MET A 49 4.70 -7.07 -2.98
CA MET A 49 5.83 -7.99 -3.11
C MET A 49 5.79 -9.11 -2.06
N GLN A 50 5.39 -8.81 -0.83
CA GLN A 50 5.23 -9.83 0.22
C GLN A 50 4.14 -10.85 -0.12
N ILE A 51 2.99 -10.39 -0.65
CA ILE A 51 1.90 -11.28 -1.06
C ILE A 51 2.37 -12.20 -2.20
N ILE A 52 3.08 -11.64 -3.19
CA ILE A 52 3.61 -12.41 -4.30
C ILE A 52 4.64 -13.44 -3.81
N TYR A 53 5.58 -13.01 -2.97
CA TYR A 53 6.60 -13.91 -2.41
C TYR A 53 5.96 -15.07 -1.64
N ALA A 54 4.97 -14.80 -0.79
CA ALA A 54 4.26 -15.83 -0.04
C ALA A 54 3.56 -16.84 -0.98
N ARG A 55 2.98 -16.34 -2.08
CA ARG A 55 2.37 -17.19 -3.10
C ARG A 55 3.39 -18.08 -3.79
N ASP A 56 4.55 -17.55 -4.16
CA ASP A 56 5.60 -18.30 -4.85
C ASP A 56 6.19 -19.37 -3.94
N LEU A 57 6.42 -19.05 -2.65
CA LEU A 57 6.85 -20.02 -1.65
C LEU A 57 5.90 -21.23 -1.53
N VAL A 58 4.58 -20.99 -1.49
CA VAL A 58 3.58 -22.08 -1.44
C VAL A 58 3.62 -22.93 -2.72
N ASN A 59 3.81 -22.31 -3.88
CA ASN A 59 3.90 -23.07 -5.14
C ASN A 59 5.16 -23.93 -5.19
N GLU A 60 6.30 -23.43 -4.70
CA GLU A 60 7.55 -24.20 -4.60
C GLU A 60 7.37 -25.40 -3.66
N MET A 61 6.80 -25.19 -2.47
CA MET A 61 6.49 -26.28 -1.52
C MET A 61 5.59 -27.35 -2.13
N ASN A 62 4.55 -26.95 -2.87
CA ASN A 62 3.67 -27.89 -3.55
C ASN A 62 4.35 -28.64 -4.70
N GLN A 63 5.37 -28.06 -5.34
CA GLN A 63 6.15 -28.73 -6.39
C GLN A 63 7.12 -29.77 -5.82
N ASP A 64 7.61 -29.54 -4.61
CA ASP A 64 8.49 -30.47 -3.88
C ASP A 64 7.72 -31.66 -3.28
N THR A 65 6.38 -31.64 -3.30
CA THR A 65 5.54 -32.74 -2.83
C THR A 65 5.45 -33.82 -3.93
N ASP A 66 5.59 -35.10 -3.55
CA ASP A 66 5.52 -36.23 -4.49
C ASP A 66 4.27 -36.16 -5.38
N THR A 67 4.43 -36.47 -6.67
CA THR A 67 3.45 -36.21 -7.75
C THR A 67 2.06 -36.85 -7.55
N ASP A 68 1.96 -37.83 -6.65
CA ASP A 68 0.72 -38.54 -6.31
C ASP A 68 0.01 -37.97 -5.06
N SER A 69 0.57 -36.94 -4.43
CA SER A 69 0.03 -36.30 -3.24
C SER A 69 -0.73 -35.03 -3.61
N GLU A 70 -1.90 -34.83 -3.00
CA GLU A 70 -2.62 -33.57 -3.08
C GLU A 70 -1.74 -32.42 -2.54
N PRO A 71 -1.81 -31.22 -3.15
CA PRO A 71 -1.02 -30.07 -2.71
C PRO A 71 -1.31 -29.72 -1.25
N GLU A 72 -0.27 -29.41 -0.48
CA GLU A 72 -0.35 -29.16 0.96
C GLU A 72 -1.17 -27.90 1.28
N ALA A 73 -1.10 -26.87 0.41
CA ALA A 73 -1.87 -25.64 0.57
C ALA A 73 -2.18 -24.94 -0.76
N ALA A 74 -3.33 -24.27 -0.84
CA ALA A 74 -3.63 -23.37 -1.95
C ALA A 74 -2.90 -22.02 -1.78
N PRO A 75 -2.28 -21.46 -2.83
CA PRO A 75 -1.65 -20.14 -2.75
C PRO A 75 -2.69 -19.05 -2.48
N SER A 76 -2.27 -18.00 -1.77
CA SER A 76 -3.13 -16.89 -1.34
C SER A 76 -3.76 -16.09 -2.49
N ILE A 77 -3.14 -16.12 -3.68
CA ILE A 77 -3.62 -15.43 -4.87
C ILE A 77 -3.37 -16.23 -6.16
N GLY A 78 -4.20 -16.00 -7.17
CA GLY A 78 -4.05 -16.61 -8.49
C GLY A 78 -2.87 -16.02 -9.29
N LYS A 79 -2.48 -16.70 -10.38
CA LYS A 79 -1.43 -16.22 -11.29
C LYS A 79 -1.77 -14.86 -11.91
N SER A 80 -3.04 -14.63 -12.26
CA SER A 80 -3.48 -13.34 -12.82
C SER A 80 -3.37 -12.20 -11.81
N ASP A 81 -3.75 -12.45 -10.56
CA ASP A 81 -3.68 -11.45 -9.48
C ASP A 81 -2.23 -11.10 -9.17
N SER A 82 -1.34 -12.09 -9.13
CA SER A 82 0.11 -11.88 -8.96
C SER A 82 0.67 -10.99 -10.07
N ALA A 83 0.32 -11.26 -11.33
CA ALA A 83 0.73 -10.42 -12.46
C ALA A 83 0.20 -8.97 -12.35
N ASN A 84 -1.03 -8.81 -11.86
CA ASN A 84 -1.62 -7.49 -11.64
C ASN A 84 -0.93 -6.73 -10.49
N LEU A 85 -0.61 -7.40 -9.38
CA LEU A 85 0.15 -6.81 -8.27
C LEU A 85 1.58 -6.42 -8.68
N TYR A 86 2.22 -7.21 -9.53
CA TYR A 86 3.51 -6.83 -10.12
C TYR A 86 3.41 -5.59 -10.99
N ARG A 87 2.43 -5.52 -11.88
CA ARG A 87 2.20 -4.36 -12.75
C ARG A 87 1.87 -3.11 -11.94
N LEU A 88 1.03 -3.25 -10.92
CA LEU A 88 0.69 -2.16 -10.00
C LEU A 88 1.93 -1.64 -9.28
N SER A 89 2.74 -2.55 -8.71
CA SER A 89 3.99 -2.21 -8.04
C SER A 89 4.97 -1.49 -8.98
N LEU A 90 5.11 -1.99 -10.20
CA LEU A 90 6.00 -1.39 -11.20
C LEU A 90 5.52 0.01 -11.62
N ALA A 91 4.22 0.16 -11.88
CA ALA A 91 3.63 1.44 -12.23
C ALA A 91 3.80 2.46 -11.10
N ALA A 92 3.52 2.05 -9.86
CA ALA A 92 3.66 2.91 -8.69
C ALA A 92 5.12 3.33 -8.45
N ALA A 93 6.07 2.40 -8.57
CA ALA A 93 7.51 2.71 -8.45
C ALA A 93 7.99 3.67 -9.56
N THR A 94 7.49 3.49 -10.78
CA THR A 94 7.82 4.35 -11.92
C THR A 94 7.27 5.76 -11.70
N LEU A 95 6.01 5.90 -11.31
CA LEU A 95 5.40 7.20 -10.99
C LEU A 95 6.18 7.92 -9.89
N LEU A 96 6.55 7.20 -8.82
CA LEU A 96 7.32 7.77 -7.73
C LEU A 96 8.70 8.25 -8.19
N ARG A 97 9.39 7.46 -9.02
CA ARG A 97 10.67 7.87 -9.63
C ARG A 97 10.50 9.13 -10.47
N ASP A 98 9.53 9.15 -11.38
CA ASP A 98 9.35 10.26 -12.32
C ASP A 98 9.01 11.57 -11.57
N VAL A 99 8.16 11.51 -10.54
CA VAL A 99 7.88 12.65 -9.65
C VAL A 99 9.14 13.11 -8.90
N SER A 100 9.95 12.15 -8.42
CA SER A 100 11.22 12.46 -7.75
C SER A 100 12.19 13.19 -8.68
N GLU A 101 12.32 12.71 -9.93
CA GLU A 101 13.16 13.33 -10.95
C GLU A 101 12.71 14.77 -11.26
N GLU A 102 11.41 15.02 -11.34
CA GLU A 102 10.86 16.37 -11.52
C GLU A 102 11.20 17.30 -10.33
N HIS A 103 11.09 16.80 -9.09
CA HIS A 103 11.46 17.55 -7.90
C HIS A 103 12.96 17.86 -7.86
N ILE A 104 13.82 16.89 -8.19
CA ILE A 104 15.28 17.08 -8.28
C ILE A 104 15.62 18.12 -9.33
N ALA A 105 15.00 18.05 -10.52
CA ALA A 105 15.24 19.02 -11.59
C ALA A 105 14.85 20.44 -11.17
N ARG A 106 13.75 20.62 -10.43
CA ARG A 106 13.35 21.93 -9.89
C ARG A 106 14.32 22.47 -8.84
N LEU A 107 14.80 21.60 -7.95
CA LEU A 107 15.80 21.97 -6.95
C LEU A 107 17.11 22.44 -7.57
N ASN A 108 17.61 21.71 -8.56
CA ASN A 108 18.85 22.08 -9.26
C ASN A 108 18.71 23.43 -9.98
N LYS A 109 17.58 23.67 -10.68
CA LYS A 109 17.30 24.97 -11.32
C LYS A 109 17.29 26.13 -10.33
N PHE A 110 16.80 25.91 -9.12
CA PHE A 110 16.74 26.95 -8.08
C PHE A 110 18.11 27.33 -7.51
N TRP A 111 19.13 26.48 -7.70
CA TRP A 111 20.50 26.72 -7.21
C TRP A 111 21.46 27.20 -8.31
N ASP A 112 21.04 27.13 -9.57
CA ASP A 112 21.77 27.64 -10.74
C ASP A 112 21.38 29.11 -11.10
N GLU A 113 20.45 29.72 -10.35
CA GLU A 113 20.05 31.16 -10.40
C GLU A 113 20.71 31.98 -9.28
#